data_AF-A0A6B3N7X2-F1
#
_entry.id   AF-A0A6B3N7X2-F1
#
_cell.length_a   1.000
_cell.length_b   1.000
_cell.length_c   1.000
_cell.angle_alpha   90.00
_cell.angle_beta   90.00
_cell.angle_gamma   90.00
#
_symmetry.space_group_name_H-M   'P 1'
#
loop_
_entity.id
_entity.type
_entity.pdbx_description
1 polymer ?
#
loop_
_entity_poly.entity_id
_entity_poly.type
_entity_poly.pdbx_seq_one_letter_code
_entity_poly.pdbx_strand_id
1 'polypeptide(L)'
;MSERSNQFSHLPLRLTNQGTAKPPGGGGKVSEITLANRGNAGGHGSKLKSSISSIISNWETERKKRKEEGKSELPDAVSFILQVDPSSFDPDNLKSFGIELVADLEKGYIIGASADIGLSELRKKIQQFIDSERGGGKVPEIWEILEGTKRPEYIL
;
A
#
# COMPACT_ATOMS: atom_id res chain seq x y z
N MET A 1 14.94 16.51 51.98
CA MET A 1 14.65 16.96 50.62
C MET A 1 15.02 15.86 49.64
N SER A 2 14.10 15.52 48.75
CA SER A 2 14.25 14.61 47.61
C SER A 2 15.43 14.99 46.73
N GLU A 3 16.09 14.01 46.11
CA GLU A 3 16.22 13.92 44.64
C GLU A 3 16.41 12.45 44.23
N ARG A 4 15.34 11.89 43.64
CA ARG A 4 15.34 10.67 42.84
C ARG A 4 15.40 11.10 41.38
N SER A 5 16.49 10.82 40.67
CA SER A 5 16.49 10.72 39.20
C SER A 5 17.88 10.38 38.64
N ASN A 6 18.32 9.13 38.75
CA ASN A 6 19.38 8.64 37.86
C ASN A 6 19.10 7.25 37.29
N GLN A 7 17.81 6.91 37.14
CA GLN A 7 17.36 5.57 36.78
C GLN A 7 17.05 5.40 35.28
N PHE A 8 17.63 6.24 34.41
CA PHE A 8 17.67 5.97 32.96
C PHE A 8 18.98 6.51 32.38
N SER A 9 20.06 5.74 32.54
CA SER A 9 21.22 5.89 31.66
C SER A 9 20.73 5.54 30.26
N HIS A 10 20.49 6.57 29.44
CA HIS A 10 19.91 6.42 28.12
C HIS A 10 20.81 5.51 27.29
N LEU A 11 20.24 4.42 26.78
CA LEU A 11 20.90 3.53 25.83
C LEU A 11 21.53 4.39 24.72
N PRO A 12 22.86 4.33 24.51
CA PRO A 12 23.48 5.09 23.44
C PRO A 12 22.95 4.55 22.12
N LEU A 13 22.07 5.31 21.47
CA LEU A 13 21.58 4.99 20.15
C LEU A 13 22.78 5.04 19.19
N ARG A 14 23.11 3.91 18.57
CA ARG A 14 24.09 3.89 17.49
C ARG A 14 23.44 4.48 16.25
N LEU A 15 23.98 5.60 15.79
CA LEU A 15 23.69 6.12 14.46
C LEU A 15 24.21 5.08 13.45
N THR A 16 23.30 4.35 12.82
CA THR A 16 23.68 3.23 11.94
C THR A 16 24.16 3.69 10.58
N ASN A 17 23.75 4.86 10.09
CA ASN A 17 24.20 5.41 8.81
C ASN A 17 24.23 6.95 8.81
N GLN A 18 25.31 7.52 8.30
CA GLN A 18 25.42 8.90 7.83
C GLN A 18 26.00 8.88 6.42
N GLY A 19 25.32 9.53 5.48
CA GLY A 19 25.76 9.65 4.10
C GLY A 19 25.01 10.78 3.39
N THR A 20 25.57 11.29 2.31
CA THR A 20 24.86 12.22 1.42
C THR A 20 23.58 11.54 0.94
N ALA A 21 22.43 12.23 1.02
CA ALA A 21 21.19 11.72 0.45
C ALA A 21 21.48 11.24 -0.97
N LYS A 22 21.18 9.96 -1.25
CA LYS A 22 21.32 9.43 -2.60
C LYS A 22 20.48 10.36 -3.48
N PRO A 23 21.08 11.11 -4.42
CA PRO A 23 20.27 11.91 -5.34
C PRO A 23 19.26 10.94 -5.94
N PRO A 24 17.97 11.29 -6.04
CA PRO A 24 16.97 10.39 -6.60
C PRO A 24 17.55 9.93 -7.92
N GLY A 25 17.92 8.64 -7.98
CA GLY A 25 18.57 8.07 -9.15
C GLY A 25 17.68 8.44 -10.32
N GLY A 26 18.26 9.10 -11.34
CA GLY A 26 17.53 9.68 -12.45
C GLY A 26 16.39 8.77 -12.85
N GLY A 27 15.15 9.30 -12.72
CA GLY A 27 13.93 8.50 -12.66
C GLY A 27 13.99 7.37 -13.67
N GLY A 28 13.87 6.13 -13.17
CA GLY A 28 13.75 4.96 -14.03
C GLY A 28 12.75 5.29 -15.13
N LYS A 29 13.09 4.92 -16.37
CA LYS A 29 12.25 5.20 -17.53
C LYS A 29 10.84 4.73 -17.20
N VAL A 30 9.91 5.70 -17.07
CA VAL A 30 8.51 5.42 -16.73
C VAL A 30 8.02 4.32 -17.66
N SER A 31 7.45 3.25 -17.09
CA SER A 31 7.00 2.13 -17.91
C SER A 31 5.92 2.57 -18.90
N GLU A 32 5.84 1.85 -20.02
CA GLU A 32 4.78 2.05 -21.01
C GLU A 32 3.40 1.84 -20.39
N ILE A 33 3.28 0.93 -19.42
CA ILE A 33 2.05 0.67 -18.66
C ILE A 33 1.65 1.92 -17.86
N THR A 34 2.57 2.53 -17.11
CA THR A 34 2.28 3.74 -16.34
C THR A 34 1.94 4.93 -17.22
N LEU A 35 2.58 5.06 -18.39
CA LEU A 35 2.22 6.08 -19.38
C LEU A 35 0.80 5.86 -19.94
N ALA A 36 0.45 4.61 -20.28
CA ALA A 36 -0.88 4.26 -20.75
C ALA A 36 -1.95 4.51 -19.68
N ASN A 37 -1.68 4.12 -18.43
CA ASN A 37 -2.57 4.38 -17.29
C ASN A 37 -2.80 5.89 -17.11
N ARG A 38 -1.73 6.70 -17.17
CA ARG A 38 -1.81 8.16 -17.08
C ARG A 38 -2.65 8.77 -18.20
N GLY A 39 -2.54 8.25 -19.43
CA GLY A 39 -3.35 8.66 -20.57
C GLY A 39 -4.81 8.19 -20.53
N ASN A 40 -5.14 7.21 -19.68
CA ASN A 40 -6.48 6.64 -19.52
C ASN A 40 -6.94 6.69 -18.06
N ALA A 41 -6.97 7.89 -17.47
CA ALA A 41 -7.27 8.06 -16.05
C ALA A 41 -8.65 7.50 -15.65
N GLY A 42 -9.68 7.78 -16.46
CA GLY A 42 -11.04 7.29 -16.21
C GLY A 42 -11.14 5.76 -16.25
N GLY A 43 -10.59 5.11 -17.28
CA GLY A 43 -10.63 3.65 -17.40
C GLY A 43 -9.78 2.94 -16.35
N HIS A 44 -8.54 3.39 -16.16
CA HIS A 44 -7.63 2.79 -15.19
C HIS A 44 -8.11 3.01 -13.75
N GLY A 45 -8.49 4.23 -13.38
CA GLY A 45 -9.01 4.53 -12.05
C GLY A 45 -10.29 3.76 -11.72
N SER A 46 -11.19 3.57 -12.71
CA SER A 46 -12.37 2.73 -12.54
C SER A 46 -12.03 1.26 -12.30
N LYS A 47 -11.05 0.71 -13.04
CA LYS A 47 -10.53 -0.66 -12.80
C LYS A 47 -10.04 -0.83 -11.35
N LEU A 48 -9.22 0.11 -10.86
CA LEU A 48 -8.70 0.06 -9.48
C LEU A 48 -9.83 0.15 -8.44
N LYS A 49 -10.82 1.01 -8.64
CA LYS A 49 -12.00 1.08 -7.77
C LYS A 49 -12.78 -0.22 -7.73
N SER A 50 -12.98 -0.87 -8.87
CA SER A 50 -13.64 -2.18 -8.93
C SER A 50 -12.87 -3.24 -8.15
N SER A 51 -11.54 -3.29 -8.28
CA SER A 51 -10.70 -4.19 -7.47
C SER A 51 -10.86 -3.94 -5.97
N ILE A 52 -10.87 -2.68 -5.54
CA ILE A 52 -11.08 -2.30 -4.13
C ILE A 52 -12.44 -2.78 -3.64
N SER A 53 -13.51 -2.53 -4.41
CA SER A 53 -14.86 -2.98 -4.05
C SER A 53 -14.94 -4.50 -3.92
N SER A 54 -14.28 -5.26 -4.81
CA SER A 54 -14.21 -6.72 -4.69
C SER A 54 -13.47 -7.18 -3.44
N ILE A 55 -12.34 -6.56 -3.10
CA ILE A 55 -11.57 -6.89 -1.89
C ILE A 55 -12.40 -6.67 -0.62
N ILE A 56 -13.08 -5.52 -0.52
CA ILE A 56 -13.93 -5.19 0.62
C ILE A 56 -15.08 -6.18 0.74
N SER A 57 -15.79 -6.45 -0.36
CA SER A 57 -16.91 -7.39 -0.38
C SER A 57 -16.48 -8.81 0.00
N ASN A 58 -15.32 -9.25 -0.45
CA ASN A 58 -14.78 -10.56 -0.12
C ASN A 58 -14.39 -10.64 1.36
N TRP A 59 -13.77 -9.58 1.88
CA TRP A 59 -13.42 -9.48 3.30
C TRP A 59 -14.64 -9.58 4.21
N GLU A 60 -15.71 -8.84 3.90
CA GLU A 60 -16.97 -8.89 4.65
C GLU A 60 -17.63 -10.27 4.57
N THR A 61 -17.63 -10.88 3.37
CA THR A 61 -18.16 -12.23 3.15
C THR A 61 -17.41 -13.25 3.99
N GLU A 62 -16.08 -13.18 4.01
CA GLU A 62 -15.23 -14.10 4.76
C GLU A 62 -15.39 -13.91 6.28
N ARG A 63 -15.52 -12.66 6.75
CA ARG A 63 -15.80 -12.36 8.18
C ARG A 63 -17.13 -12.97 8.60
N LYS A 64 -18.18 -12.82 7.78
CA LYS A 64 -19.50 -13.41 8.04
C LYS A 64 -19.44 -14.94 8.07
N LYS A 65 -18.80 -15.55 7.08
CA LYS A 65 -18.62 -17.01 6.98
C LYS A 65 -17.89 -17.56 8.21
N ARG A 66 -16.78 -16.95 8.62
CA ARG A 66 -16.04 -17.36 9.82
C ARG A 66 -16.90 -17.33 11.08
N LYS A 67 -17.73 -16.30 11.24
CA LYS A 67 -18.66 -16.18 12.37
C LYS A 67 -19.70 -17.31 12.38
N GLU A 68 -20.26 -17.64 11.22
CA GLU A 68 -21.21 -18.76 11.06
C GLU A 68 -20.55 -20.12 11.36
N GLU A 69 -19.29 -20.28 10.99
CA GLU A 69 -18.49 -21.49 11.25
C GLU A 69 -17.88 -21.55 12.66
N GLY A 70 -18.14 -20.56 13.52
CA GLY A 70 -17.57 -20.50 14.88
C GLY A 70 -16.04 -20.34 14.92
N LYS A 71 -15.44 -19.81 13.85
CA LYS A 71 -14.00 -19.56 13.76
C LYS A 71 -13.62 -18.25 14.45
N SER A 72 -12.34 -18.13 14.78
CA SER A 72 -11.77 -16.89 15.33
C SER A 72 -11.99 -15.71 14.39
N GLU A 73 -12.21 -14.53 14.97
CA GLU A 73 -12.42 -13.29 14.22
C GLU A 73 -11.16 -12.89 13.46
N LEU A 74 -11.37 -12.26 12.31
CA LEU A 74 -10.30 -11.62 11.57
C LEU A 74 -9.88 -10.32 12.25
N PRO A 75 -8.61 -9.91 12.14
CA PRO A 75 -8.18 -8.60 12.63
C PRO A 75 -8.97 -7.49 11.93
N ASP A 76 -9.13 -6.33 12.57
CA ASP A 76 -9.75 -5.15 11.95
C ASP A 76 -8.77 -4.46 10.97
N ALA A 77 -8.29 -5.20 9.97
CA ALA A 77 -7.40 -4.74 8.93
C ALA A 77 -7.56 -5.61 7.67
N VAL A 78 -7.38 -5.03 6.49
CA VAL A 78 -7.44 -5.74 5.21
C VAL A 78 -6.05 -5.82 4.58
N SER A 79 -5.67 -7.02 4.14
CA SER A 79 -4.40 -7.28 3.43
C SER A 79 -4.65 -7.61 1.96
N PHE A 80 -3.80 -7.08 1.07
CA PHE A 80 -3.92 -7.27 -0.37
C PHE A 80 -2.55 -7.14 -1.04
N ILE A 81 -2.49 -7.53 -2.32
CA ILE A 81 -1.28 -7.42 -3.13
C ILE A 81 -1.46 -6.25 -4.10
N LEU A 82 -0.43 -5.41 -4.20
CA LEU A 82 -0.33 -4.36 -5.21
C LEU A 82 0.68 -4.81 -6.26
N GLN A 83 0.34 -4.62 -7.53
CA GLN A 83 1.33 -4.61 -8.60
C GLN A 83 1.60 -3.15 -8.96
N VAL A 84 2.86 -2.74 -8.89
CA VAL A 84 3.30 -1.36 -9.10
C VAL A 84 4.37 -1.31 -10.18
N ASP A 85 4.68 -0.10 -10.67
CA ASP A 85 5.82 0.12 -11.56
C ASP A 85 7.14 -0.11 -10.80
N PRO A 86 7.87 -1.21 -11.05
CA PRO A 86 9.11 -1.51 -10.32
C PRO A 86 10.24 -0.51 -10.63
N SER A 87 10.10 0.28 -11.70
CA SER A 87 11.13 1.23 -12.13
C SER A 87 10.94 2.62 -11.52
N SER A 88 9.73 2.99 -11.12
CA SER A 88 9.41 4.36 -10.68
C SER A 88 8.62 4.46 -9.38
N PHE A 89 7.93 3.39 -8.95
CA PHE A 89 7.15 3.41 -7.72
C PHE A 89 8.07 3.22 -6.51
N ASP A 90 8.03 4.18 -5.60
CA ASP A 90 8.66 4.05 -4.28
C ASP A 90 7.62 3.51 -3.28
N PRO A 91 7.86 2.34 -2.64
CA PRO A 91 6.97 1.75 -1.65
C PRO A 91 6.60 2.68 -0.48
N ASP A 92 7.44 3.65 -0.12
CA ASP A 92 7.12 4.62 0.93
C ASP A 92 5.90 5.50 0.58
N ASN A 93 5.56 5.62 -0.71
CA ASN A 93 4.35 6.33 -1.13
C ASN A 93 3.06 5.67 -0.61
N LEU A 94 3.09 4.37 -0.29
CA LEU A 94 1.94 3.62 0.24
C LEU A 94 1.38 4.21 1.53
N LYS A 95 2.25 4.79 2.37
CA LYS A 95 1.84 5.51 3.59
C LYS A 95 0.82 6.61 3.28
N SER A 96 1.01 7.32 2.16
CA SER A 96 0.08 8.37 1.75
C SER A 96 -1.30 7.83 1.33
N PHE A 97 -1.39 6.57 0.91
CA PHE A 97 -2.64 5.88 0.57
C PHE A 97 -3.32 5.23 1.78
N GLY A 98 -2.76 5.38 2.99
CA GLY A 98 -3.25 4.69 4.19
C GLY A 98 -2.91 3.20 4.20
N ILE A 99 -1.81 2.82 3.54
CA ILE A 99 -1.38 1.43 3.37
C ILE A 99 0.00 1.27 4.01
N GLU A 100 0.13 0.28 4.88
CA GLU A 100 1.39 -0.15 5.45
C GLU A 100 2.02 -1.22 4.54
N LEU A 101 3.32 -1.04 4.25
CA LEU A 101 4.12 -2.03 3.55
C LEU A 101 4.41 -3.20 4.50
N VAL A 102 3.97 -4.40 4.12
CA VAL A 102 4.27 -5.64 4.85
C VAL A 102 5.50 -6.33 4.26
N ALA A 103 5.53 -6.45 2.93
CA ALA A 103 6.66 -7.04 2.21
C ALA A 103 6.75 -6.47 0.80
N ASP A 104 7.99 -6.23 0.35
CA ASP A 104 8.31 -5.92 -1.04
C ASP A 104 8.80 -7.22 -1.71
N LEU A 105 8.17 -7.59 -2.82
CA LEU A 105 8.43 -8.83 -3.54
C LEU A 105 9.11 -8.51 -4.87
N GLU A 106 9.52 -9.55 -5.58
CA GLU A 106 10.14 -9.34 -6.89
C GLU A 106 9.15 -8.77 -7.92
N LYS A 107 9.70 -8.04 -8.90
CA LYS A 107 8.99 -7.58 -10.11
C LYS A 107 7.83 -6.61 -9.83
N GLY A 108 7.93 -5.81 -8.76
CA GLY A 108 6.96 -4.76 -8.46
C GLY A 108 5.68 -5.30 -7.82
N TYR A 109 5.74 -6.46 -7.17
CA TYR A 109 4.65 -6.92 -6.31
C TYR A 109 4.91 -6.50 -4.87
N ILE A 110 3.89 -5.97 -4.20
CA ILE A 110 3.98 -5.52 -2.82
C ILE A 110 2.82 -6.11 -2.03
N ILE A 111 3.09 -6.65 -0.85
CA ILE A 111 2.05 -6.99 0.11
C ILE A 111 1.79 -5.76 0.98
N GLY A 112 0.57 -5.24 0.89
CA GLY A 112 0.10 -4.09 1.66
C GLY A 112 -1.00 -4.49 2.64
N ALA A 113 -1.08 -3.75 3.75
CA ALA A 113 -2.18 -3.85 4.70
C ALA A 113 -2.75 -2.47 5.02
N SER A 114 -4.03 -2.40 5.35
CA SER A 114 -4.66 -1.17 5.85
C SER A 114 -5.55 -1.46 7.03
N ALA A 115 -5.44 -0.64 8.08
CA ALA A 115 -6.38 -0.63 9.20
C ALA A 115 -7.74 -0.02 8.81
N ASP A 116 -7.80 0.77 7.72
CA ASP A 116 -9.05 1.22 7.15
C ASP A 116 -9.58 0.18 6.16
N ILE A 117 -10.52 -0.66 6.62
CA ILE A 117 -11.18 -1.67 5.80
C ILE A 117 -11.81 -1.06 4.54
N GLY A 118 -12.29 0.20 4.61
CA GLY A 118 -12.91 0.90 3.50
C GLY A 118 -11.92 1.40 2.43
N LEU A 119 -10.61 1.36 2.72
CA LEU A 119 -9.53 1.88 1.88
C LEU A 119 -9.80 3.32 1.41
N SER A 120 -10.26 4.17 2.32
CA SER A 120 -10.82 5.49 2.02
C SER A 120 -9.81 6.43 1.39
N GLU A 121 -8.58 6.49 1.91
CA GLU A 121 -7.54 7.37 1.36
C GLU A 121 -7.06 6.90 -0.02
N LEU A 122 -6.96 5.57 -0.23
CA LEU A 122 -6.70 5.00 -1.56
C LEU A 122 -7.81 5.36 -2.56
N ARG A 123 -9.08 5.16 -2.18
CA ARG A 123 -10.24 5.50 -3.04
C ARG A 123 -10.29 6.98 -3.38
N LYS A 124 -10.00 7.85 -2.40
CA LYS A 124 -9.91 9.30 -2.58
C LYS A 124 -8.81 9.68 -3.57
N LYS A 125 -7.60 9.12 -3.44
CA LYS A 125 -6.50 9.39 -4.38
C LYS A 125 -6.80 8.88 -5.79
N ILE A 126 -7.48 7.75 -5.92
CA ILE A 126 -7.96 7.27 -7.22
C ILE A 126 -9.01 8.22 -7.81
N GLN A 127 -9.92 8.75 -7.00
CA GLN A 127 -10.88 9.77 -7.44
C GLN A 127 -10.15 11.03 -7.92
N GLN A 128 -9.21 11.54 -7.13
CA GLN A 128 -8.38 12.69 -7.51
C GLN A 128 -7.61 12.44 -8.81
N PHE A 129 -7.13 11.21 -9.03
CA PHE A 129 -6.48 10.85 -10.28
C PHE A 129 -7.44 10.91 -11.48
N ILE A 130 -8.65 10.36 -11.35
CA ILE A 130 -9.68 10.41 -12.38
C ILE A 130 -10.05 11.86 -12.71
N ASP A 131 -10.20 12.70 -11.68
CA ASP A 131 -10.60 14.09 -11.81
C ASP A 131 -9.44 15.04 -12.18
N SER A 132 -8.23 14.49 -12.36
CA SER A 132 -7.00 15.25 -12.62
C SER A 132 -6.68 16.29 -11.53
N GLU A 133 -7.06 16.00 -10.29
CA GLU A 133 -6.81 16.81 -9.11
C GLU A 133 -5.46 16.50 -8.43
N ARG A 134 -5.00 17.44 -7.60
CA ARG A 134 -3.80 17.25 -6.79
C ARG A 134 -4.00 16.08 -5.82
N GLY A 135 -3.01 15.19 -5.78
CA GLY A 135 -2.95 14.06 -4.85
C GLY A 135 -3.08 12.68 -5.50
N GLY A 136 -3.57 12.62 -6.75
CA GLY A 136 -3.70 11.40 -7.55
C GLY A 136 -2.50 11.03 -8.42
N GLY A 137 -1.44 11.85 -8.46
CA GLY A 137 -0.33 11.70 -9.42
C GLY A 137 0.47 10.39 -9.34
N LYS A 138 0.37 9.66 -8.22
CA LYS A 138 1.00 8.35 -8.00
C LYS A 138 0.14 7.16 -8.37
N VAL A 139 -1.15 7.36 -8.64
CA VAL A 139 -2.09 6.28 -9.00
C VAL A 139 -1.70 5.56 -10.31
N PRO A 140 -1.21 6.22 -11.38
CA PRO A 140 -0.78 5.53 -12.60
C PRO A 140 0.34 4.50 -12.42
N GLU A 141 1.13 4.66 -11.36
CA GLU A 141 2.22 3.76 -11.00
C GLU A 141 1.71 2.50 -10.26
N ILE A 142 0.44 2.48 -9.82
CA ILE A 142 -0.23 1.30 -9.27
C ILE A 142 -0.94 0.61 -10.44
N TRP A 143 -0.38 -0.47 -10.96
CA TRP A 143 -0.92 -1.16 -12.14
C TRP A 143 -2.16 -1.99 -11.79
N GLU A 144 -2.10 -2.75 -10.70
CA GLU A 144 -3.19 -3.63 -10.26
C GLU A 144 -3.29 -3.72 -8.73
N ILE A 145 -4.50 -4.00 -8.26
CA ILE A 145 -4.78 -4.35 -6.87
C ILE A 145 -5.43 -5.74 -6.90
N LEU A 146 -4.77 -6.68 -6.23
CA LEU A 146 -5.10 -8.10 -6.23
C LEU A 146 -5.48 -8.53 -4.82
N GLU A 147 -6.41 -9.47 -4.73
CA GLU A 147 -6.73 -10.11 -3.47
C GLU A 147 -5.57 -11.02 -3.04
N GLY A 148 -5.13 -10.93 -1.77
CA GLY A 148 -3.97 -11.66 -1.28
C GLY A 148 -4.09 -13.18 -1.40
N THR A 149 -5.30 -13.73 -1.45
CA THR A 149 -5.56 -15.17 -1.62
C THR A 149 -5.46 -15.66 -3.07
N LYS A 150 -5.48 -14.75 -4.05
CA LYS A 150 -5.58 -15.10 -5.48
C LYS A 150 -4.23 -15.41 -6.14
N ARG A 151 -3.10 -15.17 -5.48
CA ARG A 151 -1.76 -15.47 -6.02
C ARG A 151 -0.82 -16.06 -4.95
N PRO A 152 -0.99 -17.35 -4.60
CA PRO A 152 -0.15 -18.01 -3.60
C PRO A 152 1.32 -18.11 -4.01
N GLU A 153 1.64 -18.04 -5.30
CA GLU A 153 3.02 -18.08 -5.81
C GLU A 153 3.94 -16.96 -5.30
N TYR A 154 3.36 -15.90 -4.72
CA TYR A 154 4.08 -14.76 -4.15
C TYR A 154 4.15 -14.78 -2.60
N ILE A 155 3.63 -15.83 -1.96
CA ILE A 155 3.55 -15.98 -0.49
C ILE A 155 4.42 -17.17 0.01
N LEU A 156 5.36 -17.64 -0.81
CA LEU A 156 6.19 -18.84 -0.54
C LEU A 156 7.67 -18.51 -0.47
#